data_AF-A0A7S7RTR8-F1
#
_entry.id   AF-A0A7S7RTR8-F1
#
_cell.length_a   1.000
_cell.length_b   1.000
_cell.length_c   1.000
_cell.angle_alpha   90.00
_cell.angle_beta   90.00
_cell.angle_gamma   90.00
#
_symmetry.space_group_name_H-M   'P 1'
#
loop_
_entity.id
_entity.type
_entity.pdbx_description
1 polymer ?
#
loop_
_entity_poly.entity_id
_entity_poly.type
_entity_poly.pdbx_seq_one_letter_code
_entity_poly.pdbx_strand_id
1 'polypeptide(L)'
;MSRRRGGRGLTVVAVVLSLAFVIAAAGLLRLVATGGGPASAPDAPAAPELAPAAFEDYSWQDVAQVAQRVAAAGSDEEGAQIAGDYNLGVGSSRQLVLGNDVAVEVRVVGVRQDVRSDGSGVAGLTFMTSPIGMRPMEPPSTSEGGWQASGLRAWLADDGRALLPAELSPLVVPVDKLTNNVGVTDDVASVTTTSDALWLFSASEVCGSLTWFEDEYGAAPSAATGYVDFSAYDALLSGEGEQYAYFAQVGVTGSSDPAHVLALGSAWWYRTPYPYSFTGDDARYFYQVMSSGFPSSTGEADADSGVVVGFCL
;
A
#
# COMPACT_ATOMS: atom_id res chain seq x y z
N MET A 1 66.59 -40.83 -21.36
CA MET A 1 67.25 -40.26 -22.56
C MET A 1 66.19 -39.78 -23.53
N SER A 2 66.19 -38.47 -23.77
CA SER A 2 65.62 -37.70 -24.89
C SER A 2 64.58 -38.33 -25.83
N ARG A 3 63.40 -37.68 -25.95
CA ARG A 3 62.88 -37.24 -27.27
C ARG A 3 61.97 -36.00 -27.17
N ARG A 4 62.28 -35.02 -28.01
CA ARG A 4 61.58 -33.75 -28.30
C ARG A 4 60.24 -33.96 -29.05
N ARG A 5 59.28 -33.05 -28.82
CA ARG A 5 58.37 -32.35 -29.78
C ARG A 5 57.23 -31.71 -28.96
N GLY A 6 56.70 -30.52 -29.21
CA GLY A 6 56.77 -29.66 -30.38
C GLY A 6 56.23 -28.26 -30.05
N GLY A 7 57.05 -27.24 -30.29
CA GLY A 7 56.59 -25.87 -30.46
C GLY A 7 56.04 -25.71 -31.88
N ARG A 8 54.71 -25.67 -32.02
CA ARG A 8 54.02 -25.31 -33.27
C ARG A 8 52.54 -24.90 -33.10
N GLY A 9 52.01 -24.91 -31.86
CA GLY A 9 50.60 -24.59 -31.60
C GLY A 9 50.27 -23.10 -31.42
N LEU A 10 51.17 -22.29 -30.87
CA LEU A 10 50.83 -20.91 -30.49
C LEU A 10 50.91 -19.87 -31.64
N THR A 11 51.69 -20.12 -32.70
CA THR A 11 51.92 -19.10 -33.74
C THR A 11 50.80 -19.06 -34.79
N VAL A 12 50.05 -20.14 -34.99
CA VAL A 12 48.96 -20.19 -35.99
C VAL A 12 47.68 -19.52 -35.46
N VAL A 13 47.38 -19.65 -34.16
CA VAL A 13 46.18 -19.06 -33.54
C VAL A 13 46.26 -17.53 -33.51
N ALA A 14 47.45 -16.96 -33.29
CA ALA A 14 47.64 -15.51 -33.25
C ALA A 14 47.46 -14.84 -34.63
N VAL A 15 47.78 -15.53 -35.74
CA VAL A 15 47.63 -14.99 -37.10
C VAL A 15 46.17 -15.06 -37.57
N VAL A 16 45.42 -16.10 -37.18
CA VAL A 16 44.00 -16.26 -37.54
C VAL A 16 43.12 -15.23 -36.83
N LEU A 17 43.40 -14.91 -35.55
CA LEU A 17 42.65 -13.87 -34.81
C LEU A 17 42.92 -12.46 -35.35
N SER A 18 44.14 -12.21 -35.83
CA SER A 18 44.51 -10.89 -36.38
C SER A 18 43.87 -10.62 -37.75
N LEU A 19 43.64 -11.66 -38.56
CA LEU A 19 42.97 -11.51 -39.86
C LEU A 19 41.44 -11.35 -39.72
N ALA A 20 40.83 -11.98 -38.71
CA ALA A 20 39.39 -11.86 -38.44
C ALA A 20 39.01 -10.44 -37.96
N PHE A 21 39.90 -9.76 -37.23
CA PHE A 21 39.65 -8.41 -36.72
C PHE A 21 39.69 -7.34 -37.83
N VAL A 22 40.53 -7.52 -38.86
CA VAL A 22 40.66 -6.58 -39.99
C VAL A 22 39.48 -6.70 -40.97
N ILE A 23 38.91 -7.90 -41.15
CA ILE A 23 37.73 -8.10 -42.02
C ILE A 23 36.45 -7.53 -41.36
N ALA A 24 36.31 -7.68 -40.04
CA ALA A 24 35.19 -7.09 -39.30
C ALA A 24 35.21 -5.55 -39.31
N ALA A 25 36.40 -4.94 -39.18
CA ALA A 25 36.56 -3.49 -39.23
C ALA A 25 36.30 -2.90 -40.63
N ALA A 26 36.68 -3.60 -41.70
CA ALA A 26 36.40 -3.18 -43.08
C ALA A 26 34.92 -3.35 -43.47
N GLY A 27 34.23 -4.36 -42.92
CA GLY A 27 32.79 -4.56 -43.10
C GLY A 27 31.95 -3.47 -42.42
N LEU A 28 32.33 -3.06 -41.21
CA LEU A 28 31.64 -2.02 -40.45
C LEU A 28 31.79 -0.64 -41.13
N LEU A 29 32.96 -0.33 -41.70
CA LEU A 29 33.18 0.94 -42.42
C LEU A 29 32.40 1.01 -43.75
N ARG A 30 32.15 -0.13 -44.42
CA ARG A 30 31.32 -0.15 -45.64
C ARG A 30 29.82 -0.08 -45.36
N LEU A 31 29.36 -0.57 -44.20
CA LEU A 31 27.95 -0.48 -43.80
C LEU A 31 27.56 0.96 -43.43
N VAL A 32 28.46 1.70 -42.77
CA VAL A 32 28.25 3.13 -42.46
C VAL A 32 28.30 4.01 -43.73
N ALA A 33 29.12 3.65 -44.72
CA ALA A 33 29.26 4.44 -45.96
C ALA A 33 28.14 4.23 -47.00
N THR A 34 27.24 3.24 -46.81
CA THR A 34 26.18 2.91 -47.78
C THR A 34 24.75 3.09 -47.25
N GLY A 35 24.57 3.64 -46.03
CA GLY A 35 23.25 4.02 -45.50
C GLY A 35 22.29 2.86 -45.24
N GLY A 36 22.77 1.62 -45.24
CA GLY A 36 21.97 0.42 -44.99
C GLY A 36 21.96 0.04 -43.51
N GLY A 37 21.23 0.79 -42.68
CA GLY A 37 20.84 0.31 -41.36
C GLY A 37 19.88 -0.88 -41.48
N PRO A 38 19.82 -1.78 -40.48
CA PRO A 38 18.78 -2.81 -40.45
C PRO A 38 17.43 -2.12 -40.54
N ALA A 39 16.60 -2.57 -41.49
CA ALA A 39 15.23 -2.08 -41.64
C ALA A 39 14.55 -2.14 -40.26
N SER A 40 14.04 -0.99 -39.82
CA SER A 40 13.21 -0.89 -38.62
C SER A 40 12.18 -2.00 -38.69
N ALA A 41 12.10 -2.82 -37.62
CA ALA A 41 10.92 -3.64 -37.41
C ALA A 41 9.70 -2.73 -37.60
N PRO A 42 8.62 -3.17 -38.29
CA PRO A 42 7.42 -2.37 -38.34
C PRO A 42 7.06 -2.03 -36.89
N ASP A 43 6.92 -0.72 -36.60
CA ASP A 43 6.39 -0.25 -35.33
C ASP A 43 5.19 -1.12 -35.03
N ALA A 44 5.28 -1.93 -33.96
CA ALA A 44 4.12 -2.61 -33.45
C ALA A 44 3.05 -1.51 -33.29
N PRO A 45 1.84 -1.67 -33.85
CA PRO A 45 0.83 -0.63 -33.72
C PRO A 45 0.72 -0.29 -32.24
N ALA A 46 0.92 0.98 -31.91
CA ALA A 46 0.75 1.47 -30.55
C ALA A 46 -0.59 0.93 -30.05
N ALA A 47 -0.59 0.28 -28.89
CA ALA A 47 -1.83 -0.19 -28.29
C ALA A 47 -2.82 0.97 -28.30
N PRO A 48 -4.08 0.74 -28.69
CA PRO A 48 -5.06 1.82 -28.76
C PRO A 48 -5.08 2.55 -27.42
N GLU A 49 -5.03 3.88 -27.49
CA GLU A 49 -5.01 4.72 -26.30
C GLU A 49 -6.30 4.48 -25.50
N LEU A 50 -6.15 4.12 -24.22
CA LEU A 50 -7.27 3.89 -23.31
C LEU A 50 -8.14 5.15 -23.25
N ALA A 51 -9.41 5.03 -23.65
CA ALA A 51 -10.37 6.13 -23.60
C ALA A 51 -11.06 6.21 -22.23
N PRO A 52 -11.46 7.42 -21.78
CA PRO A 52 -12.27 7.56 -20.57
C PRO A 52 -13.60 6.80 -20.65
N ALA A 53 -13.92 6.09 -19.57
CA ALA A 53 -15.15 5.32 -19.37
C ALA A 53 -15.62 5.44 -17.91
N ALA A 54 -16.77 4.86 -17.58
CA ALA A 54 -17.21 4.75 -16.19
C ALA A 54 -16.33 3.75 -15.42
N PHE A 55 -16.26 3.87 -14.09
CA PHE A 55 -15.36 3.03 -13.29
C PHE A 55 -15.71 1.53 -13.40
N GLU A 56 -17.00 1.22 -13.50
CA GLU A 56 -17.52 -0.13 -13.73
C GLU A 56 -17.14 -0.73 -15.08
N ASP A 57 -16.82 0.10 -16.09
CA ASP A 57 -16.52 -0.35 -17.45
C ASP A 57 -15.03 -0.68 -17.65
N TYR A 58 -14.15 -0.25 -16.75
CA TYR A 58 -12.72 -0.56 -16.83
C TYR A 58 -12.41 -1.97 -16.36
N SER A 59 -11.56 -2.68 -17.11
CA SER A 59 -10.85 -3.84 -16.55
C SER A 59 -9.88 -3.39 -15.45
N TRP A 60 -9.49 -4.28 -14.55
CA TRP A 60 -8.44 -3.97 -13.57
C TRP A 60 -7.10 -3.59 -14.24
N GLN A 61 -6.82 -4.13 -15.43
CA GLN A 61 -5.65 -3.76 -16.23
C GLN A 61 -5.73 -2.31 -16.75
N ASP A 62 -6.93 -1.82 -17.09
CA ASP A 62 -7.14 -0.43 -17.48
C ASP A 62 -6.96 0.51 -16.29
N VAL A 63 -7.53 0.14 -15.13
CA VAL A 63 -7.35 0.88 -13.87
C VAL A 63 -5.87 0.98 -13.50
N ALA A 64 -5.12 -0.12 -13.61
CA ALA A 64 -3.68 -0.12 -13.34
C ALA A 64 -2.88 0.74 -14.32
N GLN A 65 -3.26 0.78 -15.60
CA GLN A 65 -2.66 1.70 -16.57
C GLN A 65 -2.91 3.16 -16.21
N VAL A 66 -4.13 3.51 -15.78
CA VAL A 66 -4.41 4.88 -15.30
C VAL A 66 -3.62 5.18 -14.04
N ALA A 67 -3.57 4.25 -13.08
CA ALA A 67 -2.80 4.42 -11.86
C ALA A 67 -1.30 4.65 -12.14
N GLN A 68 -0.72 3.97 -13.13
CA GLN A 68 0.65 4.24 -13.57
C GLN A 68 0.83 5.66 -14.15
N ARG A 69 -0.14 6.16 -14.93
CA ARG A 69 -0.12 7.54 -15.44
C ARG A 69 -0.22 8.55 -14.30
N VAL A 70 -1.09 8.30 -13.34
CA VAL A 70 -1.26 9.12 -12.12
C VAL A 70 0.02 9.14 -11.29
N ALA A 71 0.65 7.98 -11.07
CA ALA A 71 1.92 7.89 -10.35
C ALA A 71 3.06 8.65 -11.04
N ALA A 72 3.08 8.65 -12.38
CA ALA A 72 4.08 9.35 -13.18
C ALA A 72 3.85 10.87 -13.29
N ALA A 73 2.73 11.40 -12.76
CA ALA A 73 2.44 12.83 -12.77
C ALA A 73 3.50 13.63 -11.99
N GLY A 74 3.77 14.86 -12.47
CA GLY A 74 4.76 15.76 -11.91
C GLY A 74 4.34 16.41 -10.58
N SER A 75 3.03 16.43 -10.27
CA SER A 75 2.49 16.92 -8.99
C SER A 75 1.23 16.17 -8.55
N ASP A 76 0.79 16.41 -7.32
CA ASP A 76 -0.45 15.85 -6.79
C ASP A 76 -1.68 16.38 -7.53
N GLU A 77 -1.68 17.67 -7.90
CA GLU A 77 -2.76 18.29 -8.67
C GLU A 77 -2.88 17.69 -10.07
N GLU A 78 -1.74 17.45 -10.75
CA GLU A 78 -1.74 16.79 -12.05
C GLU A 78 -2.23 15.33 -11.91
N GLY A 79 -1.77 14.60 -10.89
CA GLY A 79 -2.23 13.24 -10.60
C GLY A 79 -3.73 13.18 -10.36
N ALA A 80 -4.27 14.11 -9.56
CA ALA A 80 -5.70 14.21 -9.29
C ALA A 80 -6.50 14.55 -10.56
N GLN A 81 -5.99 15.44 -11.41
CA GLN A 81 -6.61 15.75 -12.69
C GLN A 81 -6.66 14.52 -13.60
N ILE A 82 -5.54 13.80 -13.74
CA ILE A 82 -5.49 12.56 -14.52
C ILE A 82 -6.48 11.54 -13.97
N ALA A 83 -6.51 11.30 -12.65
CA ALA A 83 -7.47 10.37 -12.06
C ALA A 83 -8.93 10.79 -12.36
N GLY A 84 -9.22 12.09 -12.25
CA GLY A 84 -10.54 12.67 -12.56
C GLY A 84 -10.96 12.51 -14.02
N ASP A 85 -10.04 12.75 -14.97
CA ASP A 85 -10.29 12.63 -16.42
C ASP A 85 -10.72 11.20 -16.82
N TYR A 86 -10.32 10.20 -16.04
CA TYR A 86 -10.68 8.80 -16.23
C TYR A 86 -11.80 8.33 -15.29
N ASN A 87 -12.48 9.23 -14.54
CA ASN A 87 -13.51 8.89 -13.56
C ASN A 87 -13.03 8.01 -12.37
N LEU A 88 -11.72 8.05 -12.08
CA LEU A 88 -11.06 7.33 -10.98
C LEU A 88 -10.57 8.27 -9.87
N GLY A 89 -11.19 9.44 -9.74
CA GLY A 89 -10.89 10.40 -8.68
C GLY A 89 -11.29 9.91 -7.28
N VAL A 90 -10.85 10.64 -6.25
CA VAL A 90 -11.21 10.38 -4.86
C VAL A 90 -12.73 10.26 -4.69
N GLY A 91 -13.19 9.22 -4.00
CA GLY A 91 -14.60 8.93 -3.78
C GLY A 91 -15.26 8.06 -4.87
N SER A 92 -14.65 7.94 -6.06
CA SER A 92 -15.13 6.98 -7.08
C SER A 92 -15.14 5.56 -6.51
N SER A 93 -16.19 4.81 -6.80
CA SER A 93 -16.36 3.45 -6.28
C SER A 93 -16.98 2.51 -7.30
N ARG A 94 -16.76 1.21 -7.09
CA ARG A 94 -17.38 0.13 -7.85
C ARG A 94 -17.53 -1.13 -7.01
N GLN A 95 -18.29 -2.09 -7.51
CA GLN A 95 -18.38 -3.42 -6.91
C GLN A 95 -17.21 -4.30 -7.34
N LEU A 96 -16.73 -5.14 -6.43
CA LEU A 96 -15.75 -6.19 -6.66
C LEU A 96 -16.31 -7.50 -6.12
N VAL A 97 -16.36 -8.54 -6.96
CA VAL A 97 -16.68 -9.90 -6.50
C VAL A 97 -15.39 -10.57 -6.11
N LEU A 98 -15.27 -10.99 -4.85
CA LEU A 98 -14.12 -11.71 -4.33
C LEU A 98 -14.13 -13.18 -4.78
N GLY A 99 -13.01 -13.87 -4.63
CA GLY A 99 -12.86 -15.30 -4.98
C GLY A 99 -13.76 -16.26 -4.19
N ASN A 100 -14.43 -15.78 -3.14
CA ASN A 100 -15.45 -16.51 -2.37
C ASN A 100 -16.89 -16.11 -2.74
N ASP A 101 -17.09 -15.47 -3.90
CA ASP A 101 -18.37 -14.98 -4.43
C ASP A 101 -19.06 -13.89 -3.61
N VAL A 102 -18.35 -13.29 -2.63
CA VAL A 102 -18.85 -12.14 -1.87
C VAL A 102 -18.60 -10.86 -2.67
N ALA A 103 -19.64 -10.06 -2.88
CA ALA A 103 -19.53 -8.73 -3.45
C ALA A 103 -19.18 -7.71 -2.36
N VAL A 104 -18.13 -6.92 -2.60
CA VAL A 104 -17.70 -5.81 -1.74
C VAL A 104 -17.64 -4.52 -2.56
N GLU A 105 -17.83 -3.39 -1.90
CA GLU A 105 -17.56 -2.09 -2.50
C GLU A 105 -16.05 -1.83 -2.46
N VAL A 106 -15.50 -1.26 -3.54
CA VAL A 106 -14.13 -0.74 -3.60
C VAL A 106 -14.21 0.75 -3.93
N ARG A 107 -13.56 1.59 -3.14
CA ARG A 107 -13.56 3.04 -3.27
C ARG A 107 -12.14 3.59 -3.36
N VAL A 108 -11.91 4.56 -4.25
CA VAL A 108 -10.67 5.34 -4.29
C VAL A 108 -10.66 6.28 -3.08
N VAL A 109 -9.73 6.07 -2.16
CA VAL A 109 -9.57 6.90 -0.94
C VAL A 109 -8.42 7.89 -1.02
N GLY A 110 -7.43 7.60 -1.87
CA GLY A 110 -6.25 8.44 -2.08
C GLY A 110 -5.74 8.40 -3.52
N VAL A 111 -5.07 9.46 -3.92
CA VAL A 111 -4.38 9.62 -5.21
C VAL A 111 -2.96 10.09 -4.89
N ARG A 112 -1.93 9.38 -5.39
CA ARG A 112 -0.50 9.67 -5.11
C ARG A 112 -0.13 9.75 -3.62
N GLN A 113 -0.91 9.11 -2.74
CA GLN A 113 -0.76 9.27 -1.29
C GLN A 113 0.21 8.26 -0.67
N ASP A 114 0.20 7.01 -1.12
CA ASP A 114 1.04 5.95 -0.56
C ASP A 114 2.36 5.78 -1.34
N VAL A 115 3.43 5.42 -0.64
CA VAL A 115 4.76 5.18 -1.23
C VAL A 115 4.98 3.69 -1.46
N ARG A 116 5.37 3.30 -2.68
CA ARG A 116 5.67 1.91 -3.02
C ARG A 116 6.92 1.44 -2.27
N SER A 117 6.85 0.25 -1.69
CA SER A 117 7.94 -0.35 -0.90
C SER A 117 9.17 -0.72 -1.73
N ASP A 118 9.06 -0.79 -3.06
CA ASP A 118 10.18 -1.07 -3.95
C ASP A 118 11.06 0.16 -4.23
N GLY A 119 10.70 1.33 -3.67
CA GLY A 119 11.42 2.58 -3.84
C GLY A 119 11.20 3.27 -5.19
N SER A 120 10.23 2.80 -5.99
CA SER A 120 9.90 3.40 -7.30
C SER A 120 9.05 4.68 -7.23
N GLY A 121 8.73 5.15 -6.02
CA GLY A 121 7.98 6.38 -5.77
C GLY A 121 6.56 6.13 -5.29
N VAL A 122 5.66 7.08 -5.51
CA VAL A 122 4.27 7.00 -5.04
C VAL A 122 3.42 6.04 -5.89
N ALA A 123 2.52 5.30 -5.25
CA ALA A 123 1.43 4.58 -5.91
C ALA A 123 0.48 5.58 -6.59
N GLY A 124 -0.21 5.15 -7.65
CA GLY A 124 -1.13 6.03 -8.37
C GLY A 124 -2.43 6.22 -7.61
N LEU A 125 -3.07 5.11 -7.29
CA LEU A 125 -4.39 5.07 -6.67
C LEU A 125 -4.35 4.19 -5.41
N THR A 126 -4.97 4.68 -4.34
CA THR A 126 -5.21 3.91 -3.11
C THR A 126 -6.69 3.61 -3.00
N PHE A 127 -7.02 2.35 -2.76
CA PHE A 127 -8.37 1.85 -2.64
C PHE A 127 -8.67 1.37 -1.22
N MET A 128 -9.92 1.49 -0.80
CA MET A 128 -10.51 0.91 0.40
C MET A 128 -11.64 -0.03 0.00
N THR A 129 -11.74 -1.19 0.65
CA THR A 129 -12.89 -2.09 0.49
C THR A 129 -13.94 -1.88 1.59
N SER A 130 -15.19 -2.25 1.35
CA SER A 130 -16.06 -2.68 2.46
C SER A 130 -15.50 -3.96 3.11
N PRO A 131 -15.99 -4.40 4.29
CA PRO A 131 -15.42 -5.58 4.96
C PRO A 131 -15.38 -6.82 4.05
N ILE A 132 -14.21 -7.43 3.90
CA ILE A 132 -14.01 -8.65 3.10
C ILE A 132 -14.26 -9.95 3.88
N GLY A 133 -14.50 -9.81 5.19
CA GLY A 133 -14.74 -10.88 6.15
C GLY A 133 -14.75 -10.36 7.57
N MET A 134 -15.02 -11.26 8.53
CA MET A 134 -14.95 -11.01 9.96
C MET A 134 -13.83 -11.86 10.54
N ARG A 135 -12.88 -11.26 11.25
CA ARG A 135 -11.73 -11.96 11.84
C ARG A 135 -11.23 -11.28 13.11
N PRO A 136 -10.54 -12.02 14.01
CA PRO A 136 -9.74 -11.41 15.05
C PRO A 136 -8.53 -10.71 14.47
N MET A 137 -8.04 -9.69 15.18
CA MET A 137 -6.74 -9.07 14.91
C MET A 137 -5.59 -10.04 15.23
N GLU A 138 -5.62 -10.61 16.43
CA GLU A 138 -4.61 -11.53 16.94
C GLU A 138 -5.22 -12.53 17.95
N PRO A 139 -5.27 -13.83 17.61
CA PRO A 139 -5.64 -14.91 18.53
C PRO A 139 -4.39 -15.70 18.95
N PRO A 140 -3.64 -15.31 20.01
CA PRO A 140 -4.05 -14.95 21.37
C PRO A 140 -4.44 -13.48 21.59
N SER A 141 -5.39 -13.19 22.48
CA SER A 141 -5.83 -11.82 22.81
C SER A 141 -4.69 -10.95 23.38
N THR A 142 -3.88 -10.35 22.51
CA THR A 142 -2.73 -9.51 22.83
C THR A 142 -2.52 -8.43 21.76
N SER A 143 -1.95 -7.29 22.15
CA SER A 143 -1.46 -6.26 21.24
C SER A 143 0.06 -6.22 21.12
N GLU A 144 0.77 -7.15 21.77
CA GLU A 144 2.23 -7.25 21.73
C GLU A 144 2.74 -7.41 20.29
N GLY A 145 3.67 -6.53 19.88
CA GLY A 145 4.21 -6.49 18.52
C GLY A 145 3.32 -5.79 17.49
N GLY A 146 2.14 -5.28 17.92
CA GLY A 146 1.22 -4.48 17.12
C GLY A 146 0.82 -5.12 15.79
N TRP A 147 0.57 -4.28 14.78
CA TRP A 147 0.20 -4.73 13.43
C TRP A 147 1.23 -5.67 12.81
N GLN A 148 2.52 -5.36 12.93
CA GLN A 148 3.61 -6.11 12.31
C GLN A 148 3.60 -7.60 12.71
N ALA A 149 3.31 -7.88 13.99
CA ALA A 149 3.27 -9.24 14.53
C ALA A 149 1.89 -9.90 14.43
N SER A 150 0.84 -9.16 14.07
CA SER A 150 -0.53 -9.67 14.08
C SER A 150 -0.78 -10.79 13.05
N GLY A 151 -1.58 -11.76 13.47
CA GLY A 151 -2.06 -12.88 12.67
C GLY A 151 -3.01 -12.42 11.57
N LEU A 152 -3.74 -11.32 11.77
CA LEU A 152 -4.54 -10.72 10.72
C LEU A 152 -3.69 -10.15 9.58
N ARG A 153 -2.55 -9.52 9.88
CA ARG A 153 -1.57 -9.11 8.86
C ARG A 153 -1.00 -10.30 8.10
N ALA A 154 -0.59 -11.35 8.82
CA ALA A 154 -0.11 -12.58 8.19
C ALA A 154 -1.18 -13.20 7.28
N TRP A 155 -2.44 -13.24 7.73
CA TRP A 155 -3.56 -13.70 6.93
C TRP A 155 -3.78 -12.85 5.68
N LEU A 156 -3.70 -11.51 5.77
CA LEU A 156 -3.82 -10.63 4.60
C LEU A 156 -2.72 -10.85 3.57
N ALA A 157 -1.50 -11.20 4.00
CA ALA A 157 -0.39 -11.49 3.09
C ALA A 157 -0.61 -12.77 2.26
N ASP A 158 -1.38 -13.72 2.80
CA ASP A 158 -1.61 -15.03 2.19
C ASP A 158 -3.08 -15.21 1.76
N ASP A 159 -3.91 -15.81 2.62
CA ASP A 159 -5.29 -16.18 2.33
C ASP A 159 -6.18 -14.97 1.98
N GLY A 160 -5.98 -13.82 2.64
CA GLY A 160 -6.69 -12.59 2.33
C GLY A 160 -6.35 -12.07 0.94
N ARG A 161 -5.08 -12.18 0.53
CA ARG A 161 -4.65 -11.86 -0.83
C ARG A 161 -5.22 -12.83 -1.87
N ALA A 162 -5.40 -14.10 -1.51
CA ALA A 162 -6.01 -15.10 -2.37
C ALA A 162 -7.51 -14.85 -2.64
N LEU A 163 -8.18 -13.98 -1.85
CA LEU A 163 -9.56 -13.55 -2.12
C LEU A 163 -9.66 -12.55 -3.27
N LEU A 164 -8.57 -11.86 -3.64
CA LEU A 164 -8.62 -10.93 -4.77
C LEU A 164 -8.79 -11.71 -6.09
N PRO A 165 -9.58 -11.20 -7.05
CA PRO A 165 -9.69 -11.80 -8.37
C PRO A 165 -8.34 -11.93 -9.07
N ALA A 166 -8.22 -12.95 -9.94
CA ALA A 166 -6.98 -13.28 -10.63
C ALA A 166 -6.45 -12.13 -11.53
N GLU A 167 -7.34 -11.27 -12.00
CA GLU A 167 -7.04 -10.08 -12.79
C GLU A 167 -6.59 -8.88 -11.95
N LEU A 168 -6.88 -8.83 -10.65
CA LEU A 168 -6.49 -7.73 -9.74
C LEU A 168 -5.25 -8.10 -8.92
N SER A 169 -5.21 -9.31 -8.37
CA SER A 169 -4.13 -9.75 -7.48
C SER A 169 -2.71 -9.50 -8.03
N PRO A 170 -2.37 -9.73 -9.30
CA PRO A 170 -1.02 -9.47 -9.81
C PRO A 170 -0.70 -7.97 -10.03
N LEU A 171 -1.70 -7.09 -9.99
CA LEU A 171 -1.53 -5.65 -10.24
C LEU A 171 -1.30 -4.84 -8.97
N VAL A 172 -1.72 -5.37 -7.82
CA VAL A 172 -1.58 -4.66 -6.54
C VAL A 172 -0.12 -4.58 -6.12
N VAL A 173 0.32 -3.35 -5.84
CA VAL A 173 1.69 -3.02 -5.45
C VAL A 173 1.83 -2.91 -3.92
N PRO A 174 2.91 -3.45 -3.32
CA PRO A 174 3.21 -3.23 -1.92
C PRO A 174 3.56 -1.76 -1.64
N VAL A 175 3.08 -1.25 -0.50
CA VAL A 175 3.38 0.10 -0.02
C VAL A 175 3.84 0.08 1.43
N ASP A 176 4.56 1.13 1.80
CA ASP A 176 5.09 1.30 3.15
C ASP A 176 4.02 1.94 4.05
N LYS A 177 3.70 1.29 5.17
CA LYS A 177 2.72 1.74 6.15
C LYS A 177 3.39 1.93 7.50
N LEU A 178 3.08 3.05 8.16
CA LEU A 178 3.52 3.32 9.52
C LEU A 178 2.44 2.90 10.52
N THR A 179 2.87 2.34 11.64
CA THR A 179 2.01 2.07 12.79
C THR A 179 2.86 1.75 14.01
N ASN A 180 2.28 1.86 15.20
CA ASN A 180 2.85 1.33 16.42
C ASN A 180 2.96 -0.22 16.32
N ASN A 181 4.19 -0.72 16.18
CA ASN A 181 4.50 -2.15 16.10
C ASN A 181 5.01 -2.72 17.43
N VAL A 182 4.67 -2.09 18.56
CA VAL A 182 5.03 -2.56 19.91
C VAL A 182 3.77 -2.98 20.68
N GLY A 183 2.67 -2.24 20.54
CA GLY A 183 1.45 -2.43 21.34
C GLY A 183 1.32 -1.33 22.40
N VAL A 184 1.36 -1.69 23.69
CA VAL A 184 1.32 -0.71 24.77
C VAL A 184 2.65 0.03 24.88
N THR A 185 2.66 1.33 24.57
CA THR A 185 3.84 2.21 24.58
C THR A 185 3.41 3.67 24.46
N ASP A 186 4.20 4.60 25.01
CA ASP A 186 4.10 6.05 24.76
C ASP A 186 5.27 6.57 23.89
N ASP A 187 6.18 5.68 23.46
CA ASP A 187 7.35 6.04 22.67
C ASP A 187 6.98 6.14 21.18
N VAL A 188 6.94 7.37 20.66
CA VAL A 188 6.71 7.69 19.24
C VAL A 188 7.68 6.98 18.28
N ALA A 189 8.87 6.59 18.74
CA ALA A 189 9.82 5.82 17.93
C ALA A 189 9.34 4.37 17.66
N SER A 190 8.30 3.91 18.36
CA SER A 190 7.64 2.62 18.12
C SER A 190 6.84 2.61 16.83
N VAL A 191 6.52 3.79 16.27
CA VAL A 191 5.90 3.92 14.96
C VAL A 191 6.94 3.58 13.90
N THR A 192 6.80 2.39 13.32
CA THR A 192 7.78 1.83 12.40
C THR A 192 7.09 1.30 11.14
N THR A 193 7.87 1.14 10.08
CA THR A 193 7.36 0.80 8.76
C THR A 193 7.17 -0.71 8.59
N THR A 194 6.01 -1.10 8.07
CA THR A 194 5.78 -2.39 7.41
C THR A 194 5.62 -2.18 5.91
N SER A 195 5.97 -3.19 5.10
CA SER A 195 5.72 -3.20 3.66
C SER A 195 4.60 -4.20 3.36
N ASP A 196 3.46 -3.69 2.92
CA ASP A 196 2.21 -4.46 2.84
C ASP A 196 1.54 -4.28 1.48
N ALA A 197 1.15 -5.40 0.85
CA ALA A 197 0.35 -5.37 -0.37
C ALA A 197 -1.15 -5.19 -0.08
N LEU A 198 -1.58 -5.62 1.10
CA LEU A 198 -2.90 -5.41 1.68
C LEU A 198 -2.70 -5.03 3.15
N TRP A 199 -3.39 -3.99 3.62
CA TRP A 199 -3.28 -3.51 5.00
C TRP A 199 -4.65 -3.09 5.55
N LEU A 200 -4.73 -2.92 6.87
CA LEU A 200 -5.83 -2.18 7.49
C LEU A 200 -5.43 -0.72 7.69
N PHE A 201 -6.38 0.20 7.56
CA PHE A 201 -6.14 1.62 7.79
C PHE A 201 -5.74 1.89 9.25
N SER A 202 -4.88 2.87 9.50
CA SER A 202 -4.65 3.35 10.86
C SER A 202 -5.77 4.31 11.27
N ALA A 203 -5.91 4.54 12.58
CA ALA A 203 -6.81 5.53 13.11
C ALA A 203 -6.54 6.92 12.51
N SER A 204 -5.27 7.35 12.44
CA SER A 204 -4.93 8.67 11.89
C SER A 204 -5.16 8.80 10.38
N GLU A 205 -4.99 7.72 9.63
CA GLU A 205 -5.30 7.69 8.20
C GLU A 205 -6.79 7.86 7.90
N VAL A 206 -7.66 7.50 8.86
CA VAL A 206 -9.11 7.65 8.73
C VAL A 206 -9.59 8.95 9.36
N CYS A 207 -9.06 9.31 10.51
CA CYS A 207 -9.58 10.38 11.36
C CYS A 207 -8.74 11.66 11.38
N GLY A 208 -7.54 11.64 10.77
CA GLY A 208 -6.57 12.72 10.84
C GLY A 208 -5.89 12.80 12.20
N SER A 209 -5.49 14.01 12.60
CA SER A 209 -4.90 14.25 13.90
C SER A 209 -5.86 13.87 15.03
N LEU A 210 -5.37 13.06 15.96
CA LEU A 210 -6.15 12.52 17.07
C LEU A 210 -5.86 13.27 18.36
N THR A 211 -6.92 13.44 19.16
CA THR A 211 -6.91 14.06 20.50
C THR A 211 -7.65 13.17 21.51
N TRP A 212 -7.72 11.86 21.26
CA TRP A 212 -8.56 10.96 22.04
C TRP A 212 -8.18 10.92 23.51
N PHE A 213 -6.88 10.88 23.81
CA PHE A 213 -6.41 10.87 25.19
C PHE A 213 -6.51 12.25 25.84
N GLU A 214 -6.21 13.33 25.13
CA GLU A 214 -6.42 14.69 25.62
C GLU A 214 -7.91 14.95 25.93
N ASP A 215 -8.83 14.52 25.07
CA ASP A 215 -10.27 14.68 25.24
C ASP A 215 -10.81 13.88 26.45
N GLU A 216 -10.24 12.70 26.72
CA GLU A 216 -10.65 11.82 27.83
C GLU A 216 -10.01 12.21 29.17
N TYR A 217 -8.70 12.48 29.19
CA TYR A 217 -7.90 12.64 30.41
C TYR A 217 -7.42 14.07 30.67
N GLY A 218 -7.56 14.96 29.68
CA GLY A 218 -7.16 16.36 29.75
C GLY A 218 -5.75 16.64 29.24
N ALA A 219 -5.52 17.90 28.82
CA ALA A 219 -4.29 18.36 28.18
C ALA A 219 -3.07 18.52 29.11
N ALA A 220 -3.21 18.30 30.42
CA ALA A 220 -2.14 18.50 31.38
C ALA A 220 -2.08 17.40 32.44
N PRO A 221 -0.88 16.92 32.81
CA PRO A 221 -0.71 15.98 33.92
C PRO A 221 -1.38 16.47 35.19
N SER A 222 -2.16 15.61 35.84
CA SER A 222 -2.88 15.95 37.06
C SER A 222 -2.73 14.86 38.11
N ALA A 223 -2.98 15.21 39.38
CA ALA A 223 -2.98 14.22 40.45
C ALA A 223 -4.03 13.11 40.23
N ALA A 224 -5.14 13.41 39.53
CA ALA A 224 -6.19 12.44 39.22
C ALA A 224 -5.73 11.37 38.21
N THR A 225 -4.77 11.71 37.35
CA THR A 225 -4.20 10.81 36.34
C THR A 225 -2.85 10.22 36.76
N GLY A 226 -2.47 10.36 38.04
CA GLY A 226 -1.14 9.94 38.49
C GLY A 226 0.02 10.72 37.84
N TYR A 227 -0.25 11.94 37.35
CA TYR A 227 0.67 12.79 36.60
C TYR A 227 1.19 12.18 35.29
N VAL A 228 0.41 11.32 34.66
CA VAL A 228 0.69 10.82 33.29
C VAL A 228 0.52 11.97 32.29
N ASP A 229 1.46 12.06 31.34
CA ASP A 229 1.37 12.93 30.17
C ASP A 229 0.70 12.18 29.03
N PHE A 230 -0.55 12.52 28.76
CA PHE A 230 -1.36 11.83 27.77
C PHE A 230 -1.14 12.32 26.33
N SER A 231 -0.49 13.46 26.16
CA SER A 231 -0.20 14.04 24.83
C SER A 231 0.75 13.16 24.01
N ALA A 232 1.60 12.38 24.67
CA ALA A 232 2.50 11.43 24.02
C ALA A 232 1.73 10.31 23.28
N TYR A 233 0.59 9.85 23.81
CA TYR A 233 -0.23 8.84 23.17
C TYR A 233 -0.96 9.39 21.94
N ASP A 234 -1.51 10.61 22.02
CA ASP A 234 -2.12 11.27 20.86
C ASP A 234 -1.09 11.55 19.75
N ALA A 235 0.14 11.93 20.13
CA ALA A 235 1.25 12.09 19.19
C ALA A 235 1.66 10.76 18.54
N LEU A 236 1.71 9.67 19.32
CA LEU A 236 1.96 8.32 18.82
C LEU A 236 0.91 7.88 17.80
N LEU A 237 -0.38 8.02 18.15
CA LEU A 237 -1.47 7.60 17.27
C LEU A 237 -1.55 8.46 16.00
N SER A 238 -1.33 9.77 16.12
CA SER A 238 -1.30 10.69 14.98
C SER A 238 -0.09 10.47 14.06
N GLY A 239 0.94 9.79 14.56
CA GLY A 239 2.17 9.47 13.81
C GLY A 239 2.02 8.33 12.80
N GLU A 240 0.90 7.61 12.78
CA GLU A 240 0.72 6.41 11.95
C GLU A 240 0.39 6.70 10.47
N GLY A 241 0.17 7.96 10.10
CA GLY A 241 -0.07 8.38 8.73
C GLY A 241 -1.00 9.57 8.62
N GLU A 242 -0.96 10.26 7.48
CA GLU A 242 -1.85 11.37 7.17
C GLU A 242 -3.24 10.87 6.76
N GLN A 243 -4.28 11.67 7.05
CA GLN A 243 -5.65 11.33 6.68
C GLN A 243 -5.79 11.13 5.17
N TYR A 244 -6.48 10.07 4.74
CA TYR A 244 -6.83 9.90 3.33
C TYR A 244 -7.77 11.00 2.86
N ALA A 245 -7.51 11.49 1.64
CA ALA A 245 -8.23 12.60 1.04
C ALA A 245 -9.75 12.40 1.04
N TYR A 246 -10.22 11.16 0.83
CA TYR A 246 -11.65 10.84 0.90
C TYR A 246 -12.26 11.16 2.27
N PHE A 247 -11.65 10.68 3.36
CA PHE A 247 -12.16 10.89 4.71
C PHE A 247 -12.13 12.37 5.11
N ALA A 248 -11.08 13.08 4.71
CA ALA A 248 -10.98 14.53 4.92
C ALA A 248 -12.09 15.30 4.18
N GLN A 249 -12.36 14.96 2.91
CA GLN A 249 -13.38 15.62 2.09
C GLN A 249 -14.80 15.43 2.63
N VAL A 250 -15.08 14.25 3.20
CA VAL A 250 -16.39 13.93 3.78
C VAL A 250 -16.49 14.30 5.27
N GLY A 251 -15.45 14.91 5.84
CA GLY A 251 -15.47 15.51 7.17
C GLY A 251 -15.34 14.52 8.33
N VAL A 252 -14.72 13.36 8.11
CA VAL A 252 -14.41 12.41 9.19
C VAL A 252 -13.35 13.03 10.10
N THR A 253 -13.54 12.88 11.41
CA THR A 253 -12.58 13.25 12.44
C THR A 253 -12.44 12.11 13.46
N GLY A 254 -11.59 12.28 14.48
CA GLY A 254 -11.52 11.36 15.62
C GLY A 254 -12.82 11.23 16.42
N SER A 255 -13.84 12.08 16.20
CA SER A 255 -15.07 12.08 16.99
C SER A 255 -16.35 12.22 16.16
N SER A 256 -16.24 12.32 14.83
CA SER A 256 -17.38 12.60 13.95
C SER A 256 -17.24 11.89 12.60
N ASP A 257 -18.37 11.41 12.09
CA ASP A 257 -18.55 10.89 10.73
C ASP A 257 -19.86 11.46 10.16
N PRO A 258 -19.87 12.72 9.70
CA PRO A 258 -21.11 13.42 9.34
C PRO A 258 -21.71 12.87 8.03
N ALA A 259 -20.90 12.22 7.19
CA ALA A 259 -21.33 11.61 5.95
C ALA A 259 -21.73 10.13 6.11
N HIS A 260 -21.61 9.57 7.32
CA HIS A 260 -21.90 8.17 7.64
C HIS A 260 -21.14 7.17 6.76
N VAL A 261 -19.89 7.49 6.41
CA VAL A 261 -19.06 6.66 5.50
C VAL A 261 -18.35 5.52 6.21
N LEU A 262 -18.25 5.57 7.55
CA LEU A 262 -17.59 4.55 8.35
C LEU A 262 -18.55 3.44 8.81
N ALA A 263 -19.87 3.65 8.67
CA ALA A 263 -20.90 2.68 9.05
C ALA A 263 -21.06 1.57 7.98
N LEU A 264 -20.18 0.58 8.02
CA LEU A 264 -20.08 -0.48 6.99
C LEU A 264 -20.87 -1.76 7.32
N GLY A 265 -21.86 -1.66 8.23
CA GLY A 265 -22.72 -2.78 8.63
C GLY A 265 -22.18 -3.65 9.76
N SER A 266 -20.89 -3.53 10.10
CA SER A 266 -20.26 -4.13 11.27
C SER A 266 -19.25 -3.16 11.89
N ALA A 267 -18.79 -3.45 13.10
CA ALA A 267 -17.52 -2.88 13.55
C ALA A 267 -16.39 -3.34 12.60
N TRP A 268 -15.31 -2.57 12.50
CA TRP A 268 -14.16 -2.94 11.69
C TRP A 268 -12.85 -2.37 12.23
N TRP A 269 -11.77 -3.12 12.03
CA TRP A 269 -10.48 -2.88 12.65
C TRP A 269 -9.70 -1.71 12.01
N TYR A 270 -9.04 -0.93 12.86
CA TYR A 270 -7.80 -0.27 12.45
C TYR A 270 -6.60 -1.17 12.74
N ARG A 271 -5.48 -0.95 12.04
CA ARG A 271 -4.19 -1.58 12.43
C ARG A 271 -3.60 -1.02 13.73
N THR A 272 -4.17 0.07 14.25
CA THR A 272 -3.70 0.84 15.41
C THR A 272 -3.97 0.11 16.73
N PRO A 273 -2.94 -0.31 17.48
CA PRO A 273 -3.10 -0.85 18.83
C PRO A 273 -3.57 0.23 19.81
N TYR A 274 -4.29 -0.15 20.86
CA TYR A 274 -4.52 0.72 22.00
C TYR A 274 -3.20 0.87 22.78
N PRO A 275 -2.62 2.08 22.89
CA PRO A 275 -1.23 2.23 23.30
C PRO A 275 -1.05 2.33 24.82
N TYR A 276 -2.14 2.38 25.58
CA TYR A 276 -2.13 2.65 27.00
C TYR A 276 -2.62 1.46 27.82
N SER A 277 -2.08 1.26 29.02
CA SER A 277 -2.66 0.33 29.98
C SER A 277 -2.42 0.78 31.42
N PHE A 278 -3.48 0.75 32.23
CA PHE A 278 -3.38 1.04 33.66
C PHE A 278 -2.91 -0.16 34.47
N THR A 279 -3.36 -1.37 34.11
CA THR A 279 -3.14 -2.60 34.91
C THR A 279 -2.36 -3.68 34.16
N GLY A 280 -2.08 -3.48 32.87
CA GLY A 280 -1.56 -4.49 31.95
C GLY A 280 -2.65 -5.32 31.26
N ASP A 281 -3.89 -5.31 31.77
CA ASP A 281 -5.01 -6.06 31.19
C ASP A 281 -5.52 -5.46 29.87
N ASP A 282 -5.09 -4.23 29.53
CA ASP A 282 -5.46 -3.53 28.30
C ASP A 282 -4.47 -3.78 27.15
N ALA A 283 -3.42 -4.57 27.40
CA ALA A 283 -2.44 -5.01 26.40
C ALA A 283 -3.00 -6.05 25.42
N ARG A 284 -4.27 -5.91 25.03
CA ARG A 284 -5.01 -6.78 24.11
C ARG A 284 -5.99 -6.02 23.22
N TYR A 285 -6.03 -4.70 23.31
CA TYR A 285 -6.97 -3.90 22.54
C TYR A 285 -6.34 -3.32 21.28
N PHE A 286 -7.13 -3.30 20.22
CA PHE A 286 -6.89 -2.50 19.02
C PHE A 286 -8.06 -1.52 18.86
N TYR A 287 -7.80 -0.38 18.24
CA TYR A 287 -8.88 0.53 17.88
C TYR A 287 -9.69 -0.03 16.71
N GLN A 288 -10.98 0.29 16.71
CA GLN A 288 -11.93 -0.06 15.67
C GLN A 288 -12.98 1.02 15.52
N VAL A 289 -13.59 1.06 14.35
CA VAL A 289 -14.85 1.78 14.14
C VAL A 289 -15.99 0.90 14.66
N MET A 290 -16.95 1.49 15.38
CA MET A 290 -18.18 0.78 15.75
C MET A 290 -19.09 0.55 14.55
N SER A 291 -20.02 -0.40 14.65
CA SER A 291 -21.03 -0.63 13.60
C SER A 291 -21.91 0.59 13.30
N SER A 292 -22.00 1.56 14.21
CA SER A 292 -22.68 2.84 14.00
C SER A 292 -21.87 3.85 13.17
N GLY A 293 -20.61 3.57 12.85
CA GLY A 293 -19.66 4.50 12.25
C GLY A 293 -18.91 5.37 13.25
N PHE A 294 -19.07 5.15 14.56
CA PHE A 294 -18.32 5.92 15.55
C PHE A 294 -16.83 5.53 15.53
N PRO A 295 -15.89 6.49 15.37
CA PRO A 295 -14.54 6.20 14.90
C PRO A 295 -13.53 5.76 15.97
N SER A 296 -13.84 5.87 17.27
CA SER A 296 -12.82 5.80 18.33
C SER A 296 -13.07 4.71 19.40
N SER A 297 -13.64 3.57 18.99
CA SER A 297 -13.87 2.45 19.91
C SER A 297 -12.68 1.49 19.94
N THR A 298 -12.66 0.58 20.91
CA THR A 298 -11.67 -0.50 21.01
C THR A 298 -12.35 -1.87 20.94
N GLY A 299 -11.61 -2.89 20.55
CA GLY A 299 -12.04 -4.28 20.59
C GLY A 299 -10.90 -5.18 21.06
N GLU A 300 -11.23 -6.27 21.76
CA GLU A 300 -10.25 -7.29 22.15
C GLU A 300 -9.68 -7.95 20.90
N ALA A 301 -8.38 -8.19 20.86
CA ALA A 301 -7.67 -8.64 19.66
C ALA A 301 -8.16 -10.01 19.15
N ASP A 302 -8.74 -10.85 20.02
CA ASP A 302 -9.32 -12.15 19.68
C ASP A 302 -10.82 -12.10 19.33
N ALA A 303 -11.46 -10.93 19.39
CA ALA A 303 -12.85 -10.75 18.98
C ALA A 303 -12.96 -10.59 17.45
N ASP A 304 -14.04 -11.08 16.84
CA ASP A 304 -14.26 -10.86 15.42
C ASP A 304 -14.70 -9.41 15.13
N SER A 305 -14.00 -8.75 14.21
CA SER A 305 -14.43 -7.47 13.62
C SER A 305 -14.22 -7.48 12.11
N GLY A 306 -14.84 -6.52 11.42
CA GLY A 306 -14.77 -6.40 9.97
C GLY A 306 -13.35 -6.11 9.49
N VAL A 307 -12.94 -6.81 8.45
CA VAL A 307 -11.63 -6.65 7.81
C VAL A 307 -11.78 -5.71 6.61
N VAL A 308 -11.50 -4.43 6.82
CA VAL A 308 -11.54 -3.39 5.79
C VAL A 308 -10.15 -3.14 5.25
N VAL A 309 -9.93 -3.39 3.97
CA VAL A 309 -8.60 -3.50 3.40
C VAL A 309 -8.27 -2.33 2.50
N GLY A 310 -7.06 -1.80 2.67
CA GLY A 310 -6.39 -0.90 1.75
C GLY A 310 -5.55 -1.67 0.73
N PHE A 311 -5.53 -1.20 -0.52
CA PHE A 311 -4.58 -1.67 -1.54
C PHE A 311 -4.23 -0.58 -2.55
N CYS A 312 -3.07 -0.70 -3.20
CA CYS A 312 -2.60 0.27 -4.20
C CYS A 312 -2.41 -0.31 -5.59
N LEU A 313 -2.56 0.54 -6.60
CA LEU A 313 -2.14 0.33 -7.99
C LEU A 313 -1.19 1.47 -8.42
#